data_AF-A0A2N1UCH5-F1
#
_entry.id   AF-A0A2N1UCH5-F1
#
_cell.length_a   1.000
_cell.length_b   1.000
_cell.length_c   1.000
_cell.angle_alpha   90.00
_cell.angle_beta   90.00
_cell.angle_gamma   90.00
#
_symmetry.space_group_name_H-M   'P 1'
#
loop_
_entity.id
_entity.type
_entity.pdbx_description
1 polymer ?
#
loop_
_entity_poly.entity_id
_entity_poly.type
_entity_poly.pdbx_seq_one_letter_code
_entity_poly.pdbx_strand_id
1 'polypeptide(L)'
;MEKFLATTDCLAKISRTAAEAYDARKGLLAERVNQSLLTRPDLAEIIGSTDAIELMQDNHRNHALFLTTVLHLSAFRLLASVIPWVYRTYNQHGFSLSYFPIALAAWKQAIEKELPPAAAAEIIPVYDWMLARHENLMELTRNLVAKNGANMTADAEKFLNGLLQQDLPDSIEQGEKNLNPGESLRRFYSDTMRPAMYEVGARWARGELTVADEHLATSLAQTVVANLQTRSVAGSGKRGRAIITAATNEQHDLGARMTAHAFESDGWEVIYLGANMPLSDLTHMTRRVKPRFIGISLAMPYHLHHVKRIIDTFKSDAELKQINILVGGLVFSMFAEAAACLPGALIVSDLEEAIKQARRWAVG
;
A
#
# COMPACT_ATOMS: atom_id res chain seq x y z
N MET A 1 -8.91 13.13 -15.44
CA MET A 1 -7.73 12.76 -14.64
C MET A 1 -6.45 13.37 -15.21
N GLU A 2 -6.01 13.06 -16.43
CA GLU A 2 -4.70 13.53 -16.94
C GLU A 2 -4.49 15.06 -16.86
N LYS A 3 -5.49 15.86 -17.27
CA LYS A 3 -5.41 17.34 -17.14
C LYS A 3 -5.14 17.81 -15.71
N PHE A 4 -5.66 17.09 -14.71
CA PHE A 4 -5.44 17.39 -13.29
C PHE A 4 -4.02 16.98 -12.86
N LEU A 5 -3.55 15.79 -13.28
CA LEU A 5 -2.18 15.34 -12.98
C LEU A 5 -1.12 16.29 -13.53
N ALA A 6 -1.30 16.79 -14.76
CA ALA A 6 -0.40 17.76 -15.38
C ALA A 6 -0.28 19.09 -14.61
N THR A 7 -1.25 19.42 -13.74
CA THR A 7 -1.13 20.62 -12.90
C THR A 7 -0.03 20.52 -11.85
N THR A 8 0.53 19.32 -11.62
CA THR A 8 1.67 19.12 -10.72
C THR A 8 3.02 19.47 -11.34
N ASP A 9 3.07 19.67 -12.66
CA ASP A 9 4.31 19.96 -13.40
C ASP A 9 4.93 21.33 -13.01
N CYS A 10 4.17 22.18 -12.30
CA CYS A 10 4.69 23.42 -11.72
C CYS A 10 5.49 23.23 -10.41
N LEU A 11 5.43 22.05 -9.79
CA LEU A 11 6.12 21.77 -8.54
C LEU A 11 7.59 21.43 -8.80
N ALA A 12 8.49 22.12 -8.09
CA ALA A 12 9.92 21.87 -8.16
C ALA A 12 10.29 20.57 -7.46
N LYS A 13 11.39 19.94 -7.90
CA LYS A 13 11.98 18.79 -7.18
C LYS A 13 12.37 19.21 -5.76
N ILE A 14 12.12 18.30 -4.83
CA ILE A 14 12.52 18.46 -3.43
C ILE A 14 13.94 17.93 -3.25
N SER A 15 14.78 18.71 -2.57
CA SER A 15 16.12 18.31 -2.22
C SER A 15 16.10 17.16 -1.22
N ARG A 16 17.13 16.30 -1.28
CA ARG A 16 17.28 15.21 -0.31
C ARG A 16 17.31 15.73 1.13
N THR A 17 17.96 16.86 1.37
CA THR A 17 18.04 17.49 2.69
C THR A 17 16.66 17.95 3.18
N ALA A 18 15.82 18.54 2.33
CA ALA A 18 14.48 18.93 2.71
C ALA A 18 13.59 17.71 3.02
N ALA A 19 13.65 16.68 2.18
CA ALA A 19 12.92 15.43 2.39
C ALA A 19 13.34 14.72 3.70
N GLU A 20 14.64 14.63 3.98
CA GLU A 20 15.17 14.06 5.23
C GLU A 20 14.79 14.91 6.46
N ALA A 21 14.75 16.24 6.34
CA ALA A 21 14.33 17.12 7.41
C ALA A 21 12.85 16.93 7.80
N TYR A 22 11.98 16.73 6.80
CA TYR A 22 10.57 16.38 6.99
C TYR A 22 10.44 14.98 7.61
N ASP A 23 11.09 13.98 7.03
CA ASP A 23 11.02 12.57 7.46
C ASP A 23 11.46 12.40 8.93
N ALA A 24 12.51 13.10 9.34
CA ALA A 24 13.00 13.09 10.72
C ALA A 24 12.01 13.70 11.73
N ARG A 25 11.10 14.58 11.28
CA ARG A 25 10.14 15.30 12.14
C ARG A 25 8.68 14.94 11.88
N LYS A 26 8.38 14.02 10.95
CA LYS A 26 7.01 13.68 10.52
C LYS A 26 6.05 13.38 11.68
N GLY A 27 6.52 12.71 12.73
CA GLY A 27 5.73 12.42 13.94
C GLY A 27 5.41 13.68 14.75
N LEU A 28 6.40 14.57 14.93
CA LEU A 28 6.19 15.87 15.58
C LEU A 28 5.25 16.77 14.77
N LEU A 29 5.40 16.79 13.43
CA LEU A 29 4.52 17.56 12.56
C LEU A 29 3.06 17.09 12.67
N ALA A 30 2.82 15.77 12.61
CA ALA A 30 1.47 15.21 12.82
C ALA A 30 0.90 15.60 14.18
N GLU A 31 1.73 15.58 15.23
CA GLU A 31 1.31 15.99 16.58
C GLU A 31 0.99 17.48 16.69
N ARG A 32 1.75 18.36 16.00
CA ARG A 32 1.41 19.79 15.91
C ARG A 32 0.06 20.02 15.25
N VAL A 33 -0.24 19.27 14.19
CA VAL A 33 -1.52 19.34 13.51
C VAL A 33 -2.65 18.84 14.42
N ASN A 34 -2.45 17.72 15.14
CA ASN A 34 -3.40 17.25 16.15
C ASN A 34 -3.72 18.33 17.18
N GLN A 35 -2.70 18.93 17.79
CA GLN A 35 -2.86 20.00 18.79
C GLN A 35 -3.62 21.20 18.23
N SER A 36 -3.32 21.59 17.00
CA SER A 36 -4.01 22.70 16.34
C SER A 36 -5.49 22.41 16.09
N LEU A 37 -5.86 21.18 15.73
CA LEU A 37 -7.25 20.84 15.44
C LEU A 37 -8.04 20.54 16.71
N LEU A 38 -7.44 19.91 17.72
CA LEU A 38 -8.06 19.59 19.02
C LEU A 38 -8.51 20.84 19.80
N THR A 39 -7.93 22.00 19.53
CA THR A 39 -8.28 23.27 20.18
C THR A 39 -9.42 24.02 19.47
N ARG A 40 -9.92 23.49 18.34
CA ARG A 40 -10.99 24.15 17.57
C ARG A 40 -12.36 23.94 18.22
N PRO A 41 -13.17 25.00 18.35
CA PRO A 41 -14.53 24.87 18.89
C PRO A 41 -15.48 24.12 17.95
N ASP A 42 -15.22 24.15 16.64
CA ASP A 42 -16.02 23.50 15.59
C ASP A 42 -15.49 22.11 15.20
N LEU A 43 -14.57 21.52 16.00
CA LEU A 43 -13.92 20.25 15.64
C LEU A 43 -14.93 19.15 15.31
N ALA A 44 -15.94 18.95 16.16
CA ALA A 44 -16.94 17.90 15.99
C ALA A 44 -17.74 18.08 14.68
N GLU A 45 -17.96 19.32 14.24
CA GLU A 45 -18.66 19.60 12.98
C GLU A 45 -17.80 19.27 11.76
N ILE A 46 -16.48 19.53 11.83
CA ILE A 46 -15.57 19.29 10.70
C ILE A 46 -15.16 17.83 10.54
N ILE A 47 -15.09 17.04 11.63
CA ILE A 47 -14.78 15.60 11.57
C ILE A 47 -16.02 14.70 11.70
N GLY A 48 -17.21 15.28 11.89
CA GLY A 48 -18.50 14.59 11.95
C GLY A 48 -18.93 14.15 13.36
N SER A 49 -17.99 13.78 14.24
CA SER A 49 -18.27 13.43 15.64
C SER A 49 -16.98 13.48 16.48
N THR A 50 -17.09 13.71 17.80
CA THR A 50 -15.95 13.56 18.72
C THR A 50 -15.37 12.15 18.75
N ASP A 51 -16.15 11.14 18.39
CA ASP A 51 -15.68 9.75 18.29
C ASP A 51 -14.68 9.54 17.14
N ALA A 52 -14.65 10.47 16.17
CA ALA A 52 -13.73 10.42 15.03
C ALA A 52 -12.36 11.06 15.32
N ILE A 53 -12.07 11.47 16.56
CA ILE A 53 -10.77 12.08 16.93
C ILE A 53 -9.62 11.13 16.68
N GLU A 54 -9.75 9.86 17.06
CA GLU A 54 -8.69 8.85 16.82
C GLU A 54 -8.46 8.67 15.32
N LEU A 55 -9.53 8.51 14.54
CA LEU A 55 -9.45 8.43 13.08
C LEU A 55 -8.78 9.67 12.45
N MET A 56 -9.05 10.87 12.97
CA MET A 56 -8.37 12.11 12.55
C MET A 56 -6.86 12.05 12.81
N GLN A 57 -6.44 11.57 13.98
CA GLN A 57 -5.02 11.44 14.33
C GLN A 57 -4.32 10.40 13.45
N ASP A 58 -4.98 9.27 13.18
CA ASP A 58 -4.52 8.23 12.25
C ASP A 58 -4.35 8.78 10.84
N ASN A 59 -5.32 9.57 10.39
CA ASN A 59 -5.28 10.28 9.12
C ASN A 59 -4.08 11.23 9.02
N HIS A 60 -3.76 11.98 10.08
CA HIS A 60 -2.55 12.81 10.12
C HIS A 60 -1.26 12.00 10.08
N ARG A 61 -1.19 10.87 10.79
CA ARG A 61 -0.02 9.96 10.72
C ARG A 61 0.17 9.42 9.29
N ASN A 62 -0.92 8.99 8.65
CA ASN A 62 -0.92 8.49 7.28
C ASN A 62 -0.53 9.57 6.27
N HIS A 63 -1.05 10.80 6.41
CA HIS A 63 -0.62 11.96 5.61
C HIS A 63 0.88 12.19 5.75
N ALA A 64 1.42 12.16 6.97
CA ALA A 64 2.84 12.34 7.24
C ALA A 64 3.70 11.29 6.52
N LEU A 65 3.29 10.02 6.58
CA LEU A 65 3.97 8.91 5.90
C LEU A 65 3.88 9.03 4.38
N PHE A 66 2.72 9.41 3.84
CA PHE A 66 2.56 9.59 2.41
C PHE A 66 3.40 10.73 1.87
N LEU A 67 3.36 11.90 2.52
CA LEU A 67 4.16 13.05 2.11
C LEU A 67 5.66 12.76 2.23
N THR A 68 6.10 11.94 3.18
CA THR A 68 7.48 11.45 3.23
C THR A 68 7.87 10.76 1.91
N THR A 69 7.02 9.87 1.38
CA THR A 69 7.25 9.26 0.04
C THR A 69 7.27 10.30 -1.06
N VAL A 70 6.27 11.19 -1.10
CA VAL A 70 6.15 12.19 -2.17
C VAL A 70 7.36 13.11 -2.21
N LEU A 71 7.86 13.56 -1.05
CA LEU A 71 9.00 14.46 -0.95
C LEU A 71 10.31 13.74 -1.32
N HIS A 72 10.56 12.54 -0.80
CA HIS A 72 11.77 11.77 -1.15
C HIS A 72 11.87 11.45 -2.64
N LEU A 73 10.74 11.21 -3.30
CA LEU A 73 10.71 10.82 -4.72
C LEU A 73 10.34 11.98 -5.66
N SER A 74 9.99 13.15 -5.13
CA SER A 74 9.32 14.23 -5.88
C SER A 74 8.15 13.70 -6.72
N ALA A 75 7.38 12.77 -6.15
CA ALA A 75 6.34 12.00 -6.85
C ALA A 75 5.00 12.75 -6.89
N PHE A 76 4.97 13.95 -7.46
CA PHE A 76 3.78 14.82 -7.39
C PHE A 76 2.59 14.32 -8.20
N ARG A 77 2.84 13.63 -9.33
CA ARG A 77 1.75 12.97 -10.07
C ARG A 77 1.07 11.89 -9.24
N LEU A 78 1.83 11.14 -8.43
CA LEU A 78 1.28 10.19 -7.46
C LEU A 78 0.51 10.91 -6.34
N LEU A 79 1.01 12.04 -5.83
CA LEU A 79 0.26 12.87 -4.89
C LEU A 79 -1.12 13.24 -5.46
N ALA A 80 -1.16 13.76 -6.69
CA ALA A 80 -2.40 14.17 -7.34
C ALA A 80 -3.36 13.01 -7.63
N SER A 81 -2.87 11.78 -7.87
CA SER A 81 -3.76 10.63 -8.10
C SER A 81 -4.31 10.02 -6.80
N VAL A 82 -3.59 10.15 -5.68
CA VAL A 82 -4.02 9.62 -4.37
C VAL A 82 -5.01 10.54 -3.65
N ILE A 83 -4.84 11.87 -3.71
CA ILE A 83 -5.66 12.81 -2.92
C ILE A 83 -7.18 12.66 -3.15
N PRO A 84 -7.72 12.49 -4.38
CA PRO A 84 -9.15 12.31 -4.58
C PRO A 84 -9.74 11.11 -3.83
N TRP A 85 -8.97 10.02 -3.72
CA TRP A 85 -9.35 8.86 -2.93
C TRP A 85 -9.39 9.20 -1.43
N VAL A 86 -8.38 9.91 -0.91
CA VAL A 86 -8.35 10.39 0.49
C VAL A 86 -9.57 11.28 0.80
N TYR A 87 -9.88 12.23 -0.08
CA TYR A 87 -11.04 13.12 0.06
C TYR A 87 -12.34 12.34 0.15
N ARG A 88 -12.51 11.36 -0.74
CA ARG A 88 -13.69 10.49 -0.73
C ARG A 88 -13.77 9.67 0.54
N THR A 89 -12.69 8.98 0.92
CA THR A 89 -12.68 8.08 2.07
C THR A 89 -13.00 8.81 3.35
N TYR A 90 -12.37 9.96 3.62
CA TYR A 90 -12.65 10.69 4.86
C TYR A 90 -14.09 11.20 4.88
N ASN A 91 -14.61 11.66 3.74
CA ASN A 91 -15.99 12.11 3.65
C ASN A 91 -17.01 10.98 3.89
N GLN A 92 -16.73 9.76 3.43
CA GLN A 92 -17.56 8.58 3.73
C GLN A 92 -17.49 8.18 5.21
N HIS A 93 -16.44 8.56 5.93
CA HIS A 93 -16.32 8.40 7.38
C HIS A 93 -16.76 9.66 8.16
N GLY A 94 -17.57 10.53 7.55
CA GLY A 94 -18.22 11.65 8.25
C GLY A 94 -17.46 12.97 8.25
N PHE A 95 -16.24 13.03 7.72
CA PHE A 95 -15.48 14.28 7.65
C PHE A 95 -16.11 15.24 6.64
N SER A 96 -16.23 16.51 7.03
CA SER A 96 -16.62 17.59 6.12
C SER A 96 -15.52 17.81 5.08
N LEU A 97 -15.88 18.13 3.83
CA LEU A 97 -14.87 18.51 2.83
C LEU A 97 -14.12 19.80 3.23
N SER A 98 -14.67 20.62 4.12
CA SER A 98 -13.99 21.79 4.70
C SER A 98 -12.85 21.43 5.65
N TYR A 99 -12.78 20.18 6.14
CA TYR A 99 -11.67 19.68 6.96
C TYR A 99 -10.32 19.82 6.25
N PHE A 100 -10.27 19.53 4.95
CA PHE A 100 -9.01 19.47 4.21
C PHE A 100 -8.25 20.80 4.19
N PRO A 101 -8.83 21.95 3.77
CA PRO A 101 -8.11 23.20 3.83
C PRO A 101 -7.69 23.60 5.25
N ILE A 102 -8.48 23.25 6.28
CA ILE A 102 -8.13 23.48 7.69
C ILE A 102 -6.89 22.67 8.09
N ALA A 103 -6.91 21.36 7.82
CA ALA A 103 -5.81 20.47 8.14
C ALA A 103 -4.54 20.84 7.35
N LEU A 104 -4.66 21.13 6.06
CA LEU A 104 -3.54 21.54 5.21
C LEU A 104 -2.91 22.87 5.67
N ALA A 105 -3.71 23.83 6.13
CA ALA A 105 -3.20 25.06 6.72
C ALA A 105 -2.43 24.79 8.04
N ALA A 106 -2.95 23.91 8.89
CA ALA A 106 -2.26 23.49 10.11
C ALA A 106 -0.93 22.77 9.79
N TRP A 107 -0.89 21.93 8.75
CA TRP A 107 0.35 21.31 8.27
C TRP A 107 1.40 22.35 7.84
N LYS A 108 0.99 23.38 7.08
CA LYS A 108 1.90 24.47 6.69
C LYS A 108 2.51 25.16 7.91
N GLN A 109 1.68 25.53 8.89
CA GLN A 109 2.14 26.17 10.13
C GLN A 109 3.11 25.26 10.90
N ALA A 110 2.83 23.97 10.99
CA ALA A 110 3.73 23.00 11.61
C ALA A 110 5.07 22.91 10.88
N ILE A 111 5.06 22.89 9.54
CA ILE A 111 6.26 22.84 8.71
C ILE A 111 7.12 24.10 8.87
N GLU A 112 6.52 25.29 8.80
CA GLU A 112 7.23 26.56 8.98
C GLU A 112 7.85 26.70 10.37
N LYS A 113 7.18 26.15 11.39
CA LYS A 113 7.64 26.21 12.77
C LYS A 113 8.75 25.21 13.09
N GLU A 114 8.64 23.98 12.59
CA GLU A 114 9.47 22.87 13.06
C GLU A 114 10.60 22.50 12.10
N LEU A 115 10.55 22.90 10.83
CA LEU A 115 11.59 22.63 9.84
C LEU A 115 12.57 23.81 9.66
N PRO A 116 13.82 23.55 9.23
CA PRO A 116 14.71 24.62 8.79
C PRO A 116 14.05 25.47 7.68
N PRO A 117 14.23 26.81 7.66
CA PRO A 117 13.55 27.68 6.70
C PRO A 117 13.77 27.29 5.22
N ALA A 118 14.97 26.83 4.86
CA ALA A 118 15.25 26.36 3.51
C ALA A 118 14.43 25.11 3.13
N ALA A 119 14.30 24.14 4.05
CA ALA A 119 13.49 22.95 3.82
C ALA A 119 12.00 23.28 3.76
N ALA A 120 11.52 24.16 4.66
CA ALA A 120 10.14 24.63 4.64
C ALA A 120 9.80 25.32 3.30
N ALA A 121 10.69 26.19 2.80
CA ALA A 121 10.49 26.90 1.53
C ALA A 121 10.36 25.97 0.32
N GLU A 122 11.00 24.79 0.34
CA GLU A 122 10.83 23.78 -0.71
C GLU A 122 9.50 23.01 -0.60
N ILE A 123 9.04 22.75 0.64
CA ILE A 123 7.88 21.87 0.90
C ILE A 123 6.55 22.63 0.86
N ILE A 124 6.51 23.87 1.34
CA ILE A 124 5.29 24.69 1.39
C ILE A 124 4.57 24.82 0.04
N PRO A 125 5.26 24.99 -1.11
CA PRO A 125 4.63 25.00 -2.43
C PRO A 125 3.78 23.76 -2.75
N VAL A 126 4.11 22.59 -2.20
CA VAL A 126 3.31 21.36 -2.35
C VAL A 126 1.96 21.50 -1.65
N TYR A 127 1.94 22.11 -0.46
CA TYR A 127 0.72 22.38 0.29
C TYR A 127 -0.10 23.51 -0.33
N ASP A 128 0.56 24.56 -0.81
CA ASP A 128 -0.10 25.62 -1.58
C ASP A 128 -0.77 25.07 -2.83
N TRP A 129 -0.12 24.12 -3.52
CA TRP A 129 -0.72 23.44 -4.65
C TRP A 129 -1.99 22.68 -4.24
N MET A 130 -1.97 21.90 -3.16
CA MET A 130 -3.14 21.17 -2.68
C MET A 130 -4.29 22.12 -2.30
N LEU A 131 -3.99 23.20 -1.57
CA LEU A 131 -4.97 24.21 -1.16
C LEU A 131 -5.62 24.90 -2.37
N ALA A 132 -4.82 25.31 -3.35
CA ALA A 132 -5.30 25.97 -4.56
C ALA A 132 -6.17 25.06 -5.45
N ARG A 133 -6.11 23.74 -5.26
CA ARG A 133 -6.88 22.74 -6.04
C ARG A 133 -8.03 22.14 -5.23
N HIS A 134 -8.35 22.70 -4.06
CA HIS A 134 -9.39 22.19 -3.20
C HIS A 134 -10.74 22.01 -3.94
N GLU A 135 -11.17 23.01 -4.71
CA GLU A 135 -12.42 22.94 -5.48
C GLU A 135 -12.38 21.84 -6.56
N ASN A 136 -11.26 21.71 -7.28
CA ASN A 136 -11.08 20.65 -8.28
C ASN A 136 -11.11 19.26 -7.62
N LEU A 137 -10.51 19.12 -6.44
CA LEU A 137 -10.51 17.87 -5.67
C LEU A 137 -11.91 17.51 -5.20
N MET A 138 -12.71 18.48 -4.73
CA MET A 138 -14.12 18.25 -4.38
C MET A 138 -14.93 17.77 -5.59
N GLU A 139 -14.73 18.38 -6.76
CA GLU A 139 -15.41 17.96 -7.99
C GLU A 139 -14.99 16.53 -8.40
N LEU A 140 -13.69 16.23 -8.37
CA LEU A 140 -13.18 14.89 -8.63
C LEU A 140 -13.76 13.86 -7.66
N THR A 141 -13.85 14.18 -6.37
CA THR A 141 -14.45 13.29 -5.35
C THR A 141 -15.92 12.98 -5.63
N ARG A 142 -16.72 13.96 -6.07
CA ARG A 142 -18.13 13.73 -6.49
C ARG A 142 -18.22 12.88 -7.76
N ASN A 143 -17.29 13.10 -8.69
CA ASN A 143 -17.25 12.44 -9.99
C ASN A 143 -16.49 11.12 -9.99
N LEU A 144 -15.87 10.72 -8.87
CA LEU A 144 -15.45 9.35 -8.62
C LEU A 144 -16.73 8.51 -8.46
N VAL A 145 -17.49 8.35 -9.55
CA VAL A 145 -18.45 7.28 -9.71
C VAL A 145 -17.73 6.03 -9.25
N ALA A 146 -18.33 5.31 -8.30
CA ALA A 146 -17.83 4.00 -7.93
C ALA A 146 -17.58 3.26 -9.24
N LYS A 147 -16.31 3.06 -9.61
CA LYS A 147 -16.01 1.98 -10.53
C LYS A 147 -16.59 0.79 -9.78
N ASN A 148 -17.77 0.34 -10.22
CA ASN A 148 -18.44 -0.83 -9.67
C ASN A 148 -17.34 -1.85 -9.41
N GLY A 149 -17.29 -2.36 -8.17
CA GLY A 149 -16.29 -3.33 -7.74
C GLY A 149 -16.04 -4.29 -8.91
N ALA A 150 -14.79 -4.35 -9.36
CA ALA A 150 -14.43 -5.00 -10.62
C ALA A 150 -15.20 -6.31 -10.73
N ASN A 151 -16.03 -6.51 -11.77
CA ASN A 151 -16.98 -7.62 -11.89
C ASN A 151 -16.43 -8.88 -11.23
N MET A 152 -16.84 -9.11 -9.98
CA MET A 152 -16.33 -10.21 -9.19
C MET A 152 -16.88 -11.50 -9.79
N THR A 153 -16.09 -12.56 -9.77
CA THR A 153 -16.61 -13.88 -10.09
C THR A 153 -17.61 -14.29 -9.02
N ALA A 154 -18.56 -15.18 -9.36
CA ALA A 154 -19.49 -15.72 -8.36
C ALA A 154 -18.74 -16.37 -7.19
N ASP A 155 -17.60 -17.00 -7.46
CA ASP A 155 -16.73 -17.58 -6.42
C ASP A 155 -16.13 -16.49 -5.51
N ALA A 156 -15.65 -15.37 -6.07
CA ALA A 156 -15.15 -14.25 -5.28
C ALA A 156 -16.25 -13.61 -4.42
N GLU A 157 -17.47 -13.46 -4.96
CA GLU A 157 -18.62 -12.95 -4.21
C GLU A 157 -19.01 -13.89 -3.08
N LYS A 158 -19.05 -15.20 -3.36
CA LYS A 158 -19.31 -16.21 -2.34
C LYS A 158 -18.25 -16.17 -1.24
N PHE A 159 -16.97 -16.11 -1.61
CA PHE A 159 -15.86 -16.03 -0.65
C PHE A 159 -15.94 -14.77 0.20
N LEU A 160 -16.17 -13.60 -0.41
CA LEU A 160 -16.38 -12.33 0.30
C LEU A 160 -17.51 -12.44 1.33
N ASN A 161 -18.66 -12.98 0.92
CA ASN A 161 -19.79 -13.16 1.83
C ASN A 161 -19.47 -14.12 2.97
N GLY A 162 -18.75 -15.21 2.70
CA GLY A 162 -18.27 -16.14 3.72
C GLY A 162 -17.38 -15.47 4.77
N LEU A 163 -16.44 -14.61 4.35
CA LEU A 163 -15.61 -13.83 5.27
C LEU A 163 -16.45 -12.87 6.13
N LEU A 164 -17.36 -12.11 5.53
CA LEU A 164 -18.19 -11.13 6.24
C LEU A 164 -19.22 -11.78 7.17
N GLN A 165 -19.69 -12.99 6.85
CA GLN A 165 -20.62 -13.76 7.66
C GLN A 165 -19.93 -14.72 8.65
N GLN A 166 -18.59 -14.71 8.71
CA GLN A 166 -17.79 -15.55 9.59
C GLN A 166 -17.94 -17.06 9.32
N ASP A 167 -18.30 -17.44 8.09
CA ASP A 167 -18.38 -18.84 7.66
C ASP A 167 -16.98 -19.35 7.28
N LEU A 168 -16.13 -19.52 8.31
CA LEU A 168 -14.79 -20.04 8.15
C LEU A 168 -14.77 -21.47 7.54
N PRO A 169 -15.66 -22.40 7.93
CA PRO A 169 -15.71 -23.72 7.30
C PRO A 169 -15.93 -23.68 5.78
N ASP A 170 -16.93 -22.94 5.28
CA ASP A 170 -17.15 -22.82 3.83
C ASP A 170 -16.01 -22.07 3.14
N SER A 171 -15.46 -21.03 3.77
CA SER A 171 -14.32 -20.28 3.24
C SER A 171 -13.06 -21.16 3.07
N ILE A 172 -12.82 -22.07 4.02
CA ILE A 172 -11.75 -23.07 3.92
C ILE A 172 -12.06 -24.08 2.81
N GLU A 173 -13.29 -24.60 2.76
CA GLU A 173 -13.72 -25.57 1.73
C GLU A 173 -13.55 -25.03 0.31
N GLN A 174 -13.88 -23.75 0.09
CA GLN A 174 -13.67 -23.05 -1.19
C GLN A 174 -12.19 -23.05 -1.60
N GLY A 175 -11.28 -22.82 -0.66
CA GLY A 175 -9.84 -22.91 -0.90
C GLY A 175 -9.36 -24.34 -1.14
N GLU A 176 -9.87 -25.30 -0.35
CA GLU A 176 -9.46 -26.71 -0.40
C GLU A 176 -9.76 -27.36 -1.76
N LYS A 177 -10.89 -27.00 -2.38
CA LYS A 177 -11.25 -27.43 -3.75
C LYS A 177 -10.22 -27.06 -4.80
N ASN A 178 -9.36 -26.08 -4.52
CA ASN A 178 -8.36 -25.54 -5.44
C ASN A 178 -6.92 -25.94 -5.08
N LEU A 179 -6.72 -26.82 -4.09
CA LEU A 179 -5.39 -27.22 -3.59
C LEU A 179 -4.53 -28.03 -4.55
N ASN A 180 -5.04 -28.42 -5.72
CA ASN A 180 -4.19 -29.11 -6.71
C ASN A 180 -2.99 -28.21 -7.04
N PRO A 181 -1.74 -28.70 -6.87
CA PRO A 181 -0.56 -27.89 -7.10
C PRO A 181 -0.54 -27.30 -8.51
N GLY A 182 -0.12 -26.05 -8.63
CA GLY A 182 -0.03 -25.36 -9.92
C GLY A 182 -1.18 -24.38 -10.17
N GLU A 183 -1.95 -24.60 -11.24
CA GLU A 183 -2.84 -23.57 -11.81
C GLU A 183 -4.09 -23.30 -10.95
N SER A 184 -4.67 -24.29 -10.28
CA SER A 184 -5.90 -24.09 -9.50
C SER A 184 -5.68 -23.23 -8.25
N LEU A 185 -4.59 -23.44 -7.51
CA LEU A 185 -4.27 -22.62 -6.34
C LEU A 185 -4.02 -21.16 -6.75
N ARG A 186 -3.28 -20.95 -7.84
CA ARG A 186 -3.03 -19.60 -8.38
C ARG A 186 -4.30 -18.90 -8.84
N ARG A 187 -5.23 -19.63 -9.47
CA ARG A 187 -6.56 -19.11 -9.85
C ARG A 187 -7.38 -18.75 -8.62
N PHE A 188 -7.44 -19.60 -7.59
CA PHE A 188 -8.13 -19.25 -6.34
C PHE A 188 -7.60 -17.95 -5.72
N TYR A 189 -6.28 -17.78 -5.66
CA TYR A 189 -5.70 -16.53 -5.16
C TYR A 189 -5.98 -15.33 -6.06
N SER A 190 -5.89 -15.49 -7.39
CA SER A 190 -6.00 -14.38 -8.33
C SER A 190 -7.44 -13.96 -8.61
N ASP A 191 -8.37 -14.91 -8.64
CA ASP A 191 -9.72 -14.74 -9.19
C ASP A 191 -10.81 -14.85 -8.10
N THR A 192 -10.47 -15.34 -6.91
CA THR A 192 -11.39 -15.47 -5.76
C THR A 192 -10.95 -14.60 -4.59
N MET A 193 -9.81 -14.94 -3.96
CA MET A 193 -9.39 -14.30 -2.71
C MET A 193 -8.94 -12.84 -2.92
N ARG A 194 -8.12 -12.55 -3.94
CA ARG A 194 -7.68 -11.18 -4.23
C ARG A 194 -8.85 -10.23 -4.53
N PRO A 195 -9.79 -10.53 -5.44
CA PRO A 195 -10.93 -9.66 -5.70
C PRO A 195 -11.81 -9.45 -4.46
N ALA A 196 -12.06 -10.51 -3.67
CA ALA A 196 -12.81 -10.40 -2.43
C ALA A 196 -12.14 -9.45 -1.43
N MET A 197 -10.82 -9.58 -1.20
CA MET A 197 -10.11 -8.71 -0.27
C MET A 197 -9.97 -7.27 -0.78
N TYR A 198 -9.88 -7.07 -2.10
CA TYR A 198 -9.91 -5.72 -2.68
C TYR A 198 -11.27 -5.07 -2.49
N GLU A 199 -12.36 -5.83 -2.60
CA GLU A 199 -13.70 -5.33 -2.33
C GLU A 199 -13.93 -5.05 -0.84
N VAL A 200 -13.36 -5.83 0.09
CA VAL A 200 -13.36 -5.48 1.52
C VAL A 200 -12.77 -4.08 1.73
N GLY A 201 -11.57 -3.82 1.18
CA GLY A 201 -10.94 -2.50 1.28
C GLY A 201 -11.74 -1.40 0.59
N ALA A 202 -12.39 -1.70 -0.53
CA ALA A 202 -13.24 -0.75 -1.25
C ALA A 202 -14.52 -0.41 -0.48
N ARG A 203 -15.18 -1.40 0.16
CA ARG A 203 -16.35 -1.20 1.02
C ARG A 203 -16.00 -0.41 2.27
N TRP A 204 -14.85 -0.70 2.90
CA TRP A 204 -14.31 0.11 3.99
C TRP A 204 -14.12 1.57 3.55
N ALA A 205 -13.44 1.80 2.42
CA ALA A 205 -13.21 3.15 1.90
C ALA A 205 -14.49 3.90 1.51
N ARG A 206 -15.60 3.18 1.28
CA ARG A 206 -16.95 3.74 1.03
C ARG A 206 -17.77 3.91 2.30
N GLY A 207 -17.23 3.59 3.48
CA GLY A 207 -17.96 3.63 4.76
C GLY A 207 -19.01 2.52 4.92
N GLU A 208 -19.00 1.50 4.05
CA GLU A 208 -19.93 0.36 4.09
C GLU A 208 -19.48 -0.73 5.08
N LEU A 209 -18.17 -0.75 5.41
CA LEU A 209 -17.58 -1.62 6.42
C LEU A 209 -16.83 -0.80 7.46
N THR A 210 -16.89 -1.24 8.71
CA THR A 210 -16.08 -0.69 9.79
C THR A 210 -14.64 -1.19 9.70
N VAL A 211 -13.73 -0.59 10.48
CA VAL A 211 -12.37 -1.12 10.66
C VAL A 211 -12.41 -2.53 11.26
N ALA A 212 -13.37 -2.81 12.15
CA ALA A 212 -13.52 -4.14 12.75
C ALA A 212 -13.90 -5.20 11.70
N ASP A 213 -14.78 -4.86 10.76
CA ASP A 213 -15.18 -5.77 9.67
C ASP A 213 -14.02 -6.07 8.72
N GLU A 214 -13.21 -5.06 8.38
CA GLU A 214 -12.00 -5.23 7.56
C GLU A 214 -11.00 -6.15 8.29
N HIS A 215 -10.70 -5.88 9.55
CA HIS A 215 -9.76 -6.69 10.35
C HIS A 215 -10.25 -8.14 10.50
N LEU A 216 -11.55 -8.34 10.71
CA LEU A 216 -12.16 -9.66 10.78
C LEU A 216 -11.99 -10.41 9.45
N ALA A 217 -12.35 -9.79 8.33
CA ALA A 217 -12.21 -10.39 7.01
C ALA A 217 -10.76 -10.74 6.68
N THR A 218 -9.82 -9.84 6.97
CA THR A 218 -8.38 -10.08 6.78
C THR A 218 -7.86 -11.22 7.65
N SER A 219 -8.29 -11.29 8.93
CA SER A 219 -7.91 -12.37 9.86
C SER A 219 -8.44 -13.74 9.41
N LEU A 220 -9.68 -13.81 8.93
CA LEU A 220 -10.26 -15.02 8.38
C LEU A 220 -9.55 -15.45 7.09
N ALA A 221 -9.26 -14.51 6.18
CA ALA A 221 -8.51 -14.80 4.96
C ALA A 221 -7.10 -15.34 5.26
N GLN A 222 -6.39 -14.76 6.24
CA GLN A 222 -5.10 -15.28 6.72
C GLN A 222 -5.23 -16.71 7.27
N THR A 223 -6.33 -17.01 7.98
CA THR A 223 -6.64 -18.36 8.49
C THR A 223 -6.88 -19.36 7.36
N VAL A 224 -7.60 -18.97 6.32
CA VAL A 224 -7.78 -19.78 5.10
C VAL A 224 -6.42 -20.06 4.46
N VAL A 225 -5.59 -19.04 4.23
CA VAL A 225 -4.24 -19.25 3.66
C VAL A 225 -3.40 -20.20 4.51
N ALA A 226 -3.42 -20.04 5.84
CA ALA A 226 -2.71 -20.93 6.76
C ALA A 226 -3.17 -22.38 6.64
N ASN A 227 -4.48 -22.62 6.54
CA ASN A 227 -5.04 -23.95 6.36
C ASN A 227 -4.63 -24.57 5.02
N LEU A 228 -4.64 -23.80 3.94
CA LEU A 228 -4.22 -24.28 2.63
C LEU A 228 -2.73 -24.64 2.60
N GLN A 229 -1.89 -23.89 3.32
CA GLN A 229 -0.46 -24.17 3.43
C GLN A 229 -0.18 -25.50 4.14
N THR A 230 -0.91 -25.84 5.21
CA THR A 230 -0.68 -27.11 5.93
C THR A 230 -1.10 -28.34 5.15
N ARG A 231 -2.00 -28.18 4.17
CA ARG A 231 -2.51 -29.25 3.31
C ARG A 231 -1.80 -29.36 1.97
N SER A 232 -0.97 -28.38 1.61
CA SER A 232 -0.26 -28.37 0.34
C SER A 232 0.99 -29.25 0.39
N VAL A 233 1.33 -29.84 -0.76
CA VAL A 233 2.61 -30.55 -0.90
C VAL A 233 3.73 -29.52 -0.88
N ALA A 234 4.73 -29.72 -0.03
CA ALA A 234 5.88 -28.83 0.05
C ALA A 234 6.55 -28.66 -1.32
N GLY A 235 6.97 -27.44 -1.63
CA GLY A 235 7.66 -27.13 -2.88
C GLY A 235 8.89 -28.01 -3.06
N SER A 236 9.09 -28.53 -4.27
CA SER A 236 10.21 -29.46 -4.55
C SER A 236 11.61 -28.85 -4.40
N GLY A 237 11.71 -27.51 -4.25
CA GLY A 237 12.96 -26.76 -4.22
C GLY A 237 13.74 -26.76 -5.56
N LYS A 238 13.27 -27.49 -6.56
CA LYS A 238 13.97 -27.69 -7.85
C LYS A 238 14.20 -26.39 -8.62
N ARG A 239 13.40 -25.34 -8.38
CA ARG A 239 13.56 -24.04 -9.04
C ARG A 239 14.58 -23.11 -8.38
N GLY A 240 15.06 -23.46 -7.19
CA GLY A 240 15.93 -22.63 -6.37
C GLY A 240 15.16 -21.86 -5.28
N ARG A 241 15.89 -20.96 -4.61
CA ARG A 241 15.39 -20.20 -3.45
C ARG A 241 14.85 -18.84 -3.82
N ALA A 242 13.79 -18.41 -3.14
CA ALA A 242 13.21 -17.07 -3.21
C ALA A 242 12.99 -16.50 -1.81
N ILE A 243 13.08 -15.18 -1.67
CA ILE A 243 12.63 -14.47 -0.47
C ILE A 243 11.37 -13.69 -0.82
N ILE A 244 10.31 -13.79 -0.03
CA ILE A 244 9.07 -13.02 -0.21
C ILE A 244 8.76 -12.25 1.07
N THR A 245 8.43 -10.97 0.96
CA THR A 245 8.19 -10.08 2.11
C THR A 245 7.28 -8.90 1.74
N ALA A 246 6.62 -8.30 2.73
CA ALA A 246 6.07 -6.96 2.56
C ALA A 246 7.18 -5.90 2.65
N ALA A 247 6.95 -4.73 2.07
CA ALA A 247 7.92 -3.63 2.13
C ALA A 247 8.25 -3.20 3.57
N THR A 248 9.35 -2.47 3.76
CA THR A 248 9.65 -1.83 5.05
C THR A 248 8.52 -0.90 5.46
N ASN A 249 8.11 -0.95 6.74
CA ASN A 249 6.97 -0.25 7.32
C ASN A 249 5.59 -0.65 6.80
N GLU A 250 5.50 -1.60 5.85
CA GLU A 250 4.22 -2.12 5.35
C GLU A 250 3.70 -3.24 6.27
N GLN A 251 2.53 -3.03 6.88
CA GLN A 251 1.89 -4.02 7.75
C GLN A 251 1.03 -5.01 6.97
N HIS A 252 0.63 -4.68 5.74
CA HIS A 252 -0.24 -5.52 4.93
C HIS A 252 0.54 -6.66 4.27
N ASP A 253 0.45 -7.85 4.85
CA ASP A 253 1.29 -9.00 4.47
C ASP A 253 0.53 -10.11 3.72
N LEU A 254 -0.81 -10.10 3.71
CA LEU A 254 -1.65 -11.14 3.10
C LEU A 254 -1.26 -11.41 1.64
N GLY A 255 -1.04 -10.37 0.84
CA GLY A 255 -0.61 -10.50 -0.56
C GLY A 255 0.78 -11.16 -0.68
N ALA A 256 1.71 -10.83 0.22
CA ALA A 256 3.03 -11.47 0.27
C ALA A 256 2.91 -12.94 0.65
N ARG A 257 2.04 -13.28 1.61
CA ARG A 257 1.80 -14.65 2.06
C ARG A 257 1.16 -15.52 0.97
N MET A 258 0.14 -15.02 0.28
CA MET A 258 -0.48 -15.69 -0.87
C MET A 258 0.56 -15.93 -1.98
N THR A 259 1.39 -14.94 -2.25
CA THR A 259 2.46 -15.02 -3.25
C THR A 259 3.52 -16.05 -2.87
N ALA A 260 3.94 -16.09 -1.60
CA ALA A 260 4.87 -17.09 -1.09
C ALA A 260 4.33 -18.51 -1.30
N HIS A 261 3.08 -18.77 -0.89
CA HIS A 261 2.47 -20.08 -1.04
C HIS A 261 2.33 -20.51 -2.51
N ALA A 262 2.01 -19.57 -3.39
CA ALA A 262 1.95 -19.86 -4.83
C ALA A 262 3.31 -20.19 -5.45
N PHE A 263 4.39 -19.54 -5.00
CA PHE A 263 5.75 -19.89 -5.41
C PHE A 263 6.18 -21.25 -4.86
N GLU A 264 5.82 -21.59 -3.62
CA GLU A 264 6.05 -22.92 -3.05
C GLU A 264 5.35 -24.00 -3.90
N SER A 265 4.07 -23.78 -4.23
CA SER A 265 3.29 -24.66 -5.12
C SER A 265 3.88 -24.77 -6.53
N ASP A 266 4.58 -23.74 -7.02
CA ASP A 266 5.30 -23.76 -8.29
C ASP A 266 6.65 -24.49 -8.22
N GLY A 267 7.10 -24.90 -7.04
CA GLY A 267 8.32 -25.67 -6.83
C GLY A 267 9.55 -24.86 -6.41
N TRP A 268 9.36 -23.62 -5.95
CA TRP A 268 10.40 -22.82 -5.29
C TRP A 268 10.56 -23.22 -3.83
N GLU A 269 11.78 -23.05 -3.30
CA GLU A 269 12.01 -23.01 -1.85
C GLU A 269 11.88 -21.55 -1.39
N VAL A 270 10.77 -21.22 -0.71
CA VAL A 270 10.45 -19.84 -0.35
C VAL A 270 10.76 -19.57 1.11
N ILE A 271 11.41 -18.44 1.36
CA ILE A 271 11.57 -17.88 2.70
C ILE A 271 10.65 -16.67 2.82
N TYR A 272 9.54 -16.85 3.51
CA TYR A 272 8.59 -15.78 3.81
C TYR A 272 9.04 -15.01 5.06
N LEU A 273 9.25 -13.69 4.94
CA LEU A 273 9.74 -12.85 6.04
C LEU A 273 8.65 -12.01 6.73
N GLY A 274 7.39 -12.11 6.28
CA GLY A 274 6.30 -11.36 6.88
C GLY A 274 6.27 -9.87 6.52
N ALA A 275 5.59 -9.12 7.39
CA ALA A 275 5.39 -7.68 7.32
C ALA A 275 6.61 -6.87 7.76
N ASN A 276 6.64 -5.59 7.40
CA ASN A 276 7.53 -4.57 7.95
C ASN A 276 9.01 -5.00 8.05
N MET A 277 9.58 -5.51 6.95
CA MET A 277 10.94 -6.02 6.96
C MET A 277 11.97 -4.87 6.85
N PRO A 278 12.84 -4.63 7.85
CA PRO A 278 13.89 -3.63 7.72
C PRO A 278 14.88 -3.94 6.60
N LEU A 279 15.34 -2.89 5.92
CA LEU A 279 16.32 -2.99 4.82
C LEU A 279 17.62 -3.70 5.25
N SER A 280 18.15 -3.38 6.44
CA SER A 280 19.38 -4.00 6.96
C SER A 280 19.24 -5.52 7.05
N ASP A 281 18.14 -5.99 7.62
CA ASP A 281 17.90 -7.42 7.84
C ASP A 281 17.55 -8.14 6.54
N LEU A 282 16.83 -7.48 5.62
CA LEU A 282 16.60 -8.00 4.28
C LEU A 282 17.92 -8.22 3.52
N THR A 283 18.85 -7.25 3.57
CA THR A 283 20.16 -7.40 2.93
C THR A 283 20.98 -8.51 3.58
N HIS A 284 20.98 -8.61 4.92
CA HIS A 284 21.66 -9.66 5.65
C HIS A 284 21.12 -11.06 5.29
N MET A 285 19.79 -11.21 5.31
CA MET A 285 19.11 -12.44 4.90
C MET A 285 19.44 -12.81 3.46
N THR A 286 19.43 -11.83 2.55
CA THR A 286 19.72 -12.07 1.13
C THR A 286 21.15 -12.57 0.92
N ARG A 287 22.15 -12.02 1.63
CA ARG A 287 23.54 -12.52 1.56
C ARG A 287 23.66 -13.95 2.10
N ARG A 288 22.95 -14.26 3.19
CA ARG A 288 22.95 -15.60 3.80
C ARG A 288 22.28 -16.65 2.91
N VAL A 289 21.12 -16.32 2.36
CA VAL A 289 20.27 -17.23 1.58
C VAL A 289 20.72 -17.32 0.12
N LYS A 290 21.26 -16.24 -0.46
CA LYS A 290 21.59 -16.15 -1.88
C LYS A 290 20.42 -16.62 -2.78
N PRO A 291 19.22 -16.00 -2.65
CA PRO A 291 18.06 -16.40 -3.45
C PRO A 291 18.25 -16.01 -4.92
N ARG A 292 17.45 -16.59 -5.81
CA ARG A 292 17.42 -16.19 -7.23
C ARG A 292 16.73 -14.84 -7.42
N PHE A 293 15.77 -14.54 -6.55
CA PHE A 293 15.07 -13.27 -6.52
C PHE A 293 14.50 -12.96 -5.13
N ILE A 294 14.18 -11.69 -4.93
CA ILE A 294 13.32 -11.23 -3.83
C ILE A 294 11.99 -10.72 -4.41
N GLY A 295 10.88 -11.05 -3.76
CA GLY A 295 9.55 -10.53 -4.05
C GLY A 295 9.08 -9.59 -2.95
N ILE A 296 8.69 -8.38 -3.32
CA ILE A 296 8.23 -7.33 -2.40
C ILE A 296 6.77 -7.02 -2.69
N SER A 297 5.91 -7.23 -1.69
CA SER A 297 4.50 -6.80 -1.72
C SER A 297 4.37 -5.40 -1.13
N LEU A 298 3.59 -4.54 -1.79
CA LEU A 298 3.28 -3.19 -1.34
C LEU A 298 1.79 -2.89 -1.53
N ALA A 299 1.08 -2.57 -0.45
CA ALA A 299 -0.33 -2.25 -0.48
C ALA A 299 -0.57 -0.74 -0.51
N MET A 300 0.17 0.01 0.33
CA MET A 300 -0.01 1.45 0.50
C MET A 300 1.06 2.27 -0.23
N PRO A 301 0.73 3.44 -0.80
CA PRO A 301 1.72 4.30 -1.46
C PRO A 301 2.74 4.90 -0.49
N TYR A 302 2.48 4.83 0.83
CA TYR A 302 3.29 5.43 1.89
C TYR A 302 4.72 4.87 1.98
N HIS A 303 4.95 3.68 1.46
CA HIS A 303 6.23 2.97 1.60
C HIS A 303 6.96 2.78 0.27
N LEU A 304 6.52 3.42 -0.83
CA LEU A 304 7.19 3.35 -2.14
C LEU A 304 8.65 3.82 -2.08
N HIS A 305 8.95 4.88 -1.31
CA HIS A 305 10.32 5.35 -1.15
C HIS A 305 11.23 4.33 -0.43
N HIS A 306 10.69 3.48 0.44
CA HIS A 306 11.44 2.37 1.03
C HIS A 306 11.76 1.29 -0.02
N VAL A 307 10.80 0.95 -0.89
CA VAL A 307 11.05 0.01 -1.99
C VAL A 307 12.12 0.56 -2.95
N LYS A 308 12.07 1.86 -3.28
CA LYS A 308 13.12 2.53 -4.06
C LYS A 308 14.49 2.40 -3.40
N ARG A 309 14.58 2.62 -2.08
CA ARG A 309 15.81 2.44 -1.30
C ARG A 309 16.31 1.00 -1.32
N ILE A 310 15.43 0.00 -1.25
CA ILE A 310 15.80 -1.42 -1.38
C ILE A 310 16.44 -1.65 -2.76
N ILE A 311 15.78 -1.21 -3.83
CA ILE A 311 16.28 -1.35 -5.20
C ILE A 311 17.65 -0.68 -5.38
N ASP A 312 17.81 0.56 -4.90
CA ASP A 312 19.07 1.29 -5.02
C ASP A 312 20.20 0.62 -4.22
N THR A 313 19.90 0.15 -3.01
CA THR A 313 20.87 -0.57 -2.17
C THR A 313 21.33 -1.85 -2.86
N PHE A 314 20.40 -2.63 -3.43
CA PHE A 314 20.75 -3.86 -4.13
C PHE A 314 21.55 -3.58 -5.40
N LYS A 315 21.18 -2.57 -6.19
CA LYS A 315 21.89 -2.21 -7.43
C LYS A 315 23.31 -1.67 -7.17
N SER A 316 23.53 -1.00 -6.05
CA SER A 316 24.84 -0.42 -5.70
C SER A 316 25.77 -1.39 -4.98
N ASP A 317 25.24 -2.46 -4.39
CA ASP A 317 26.02 -3.47 -3.68
C ASP A 317 26.51 -4.58 -4.63
N ALA A 318 27.82 -4.87 -4.59
CA ALA A 318 28.47 -5.81 -5.49
C ALA A 318 27.97 -7.26 -5.35
N GLU A 319 27.51 -7.66 -4.17
CA GLU A 319 26.97 -9.00 -3.87
C GLU A 319 25.46 -9.08 -4.02
N LEU A 320 24.74 -7.97 -4.13
CA LEU A 320 23.28 -7.97 -4.23
C LEU A 320 22.79 -7.59 -5.63
N LYS A 321 23.60 -6.91 -6.44
CA LYS A 321 23.21 -6.41 -7.77
C LYS A 321 22.78 -7.51 -8.75
N GLN A 322 23.18 -8.76 -8.52
CA GLN A 322 22.79 -9.92 -9.32
C GLN A 322 21.47 -10.57 -8.87
N ILE A 323 20.93 -10.16 -7.72
CA ILE A 323 19.66 -10.68 -7.20
C ILE A 323 18.52 -9.95 -7.92
N ASN A 324 17.63 -10.71 -8.56
CA ASN A 324 16.47 -10.12 -9.21
C ASN A 324 15.48 -9.59 -8.18
N ILE A 325 14.82 -8.45 -8.48
CA ILE A 325 13.81 -7.85 -7.61
C ILE A 325 12.49 -7.81 -8.36
N LEU A 326 11.49 -8.47 -7.79
CA LEU A 326 10.10 -8.47 -8.21
C LEU A 326 9.29 -7.63 -7.23
N VAL A 327 8.45 -6.73 -7.73
CA VAL A 327 7.60 -5.86 -6.90
C VAL A 327 6.16 -5.99 -7.38
N GLY A 328 5.22 -6.15 -6.46
CA GLY A 328 3.80 -6.17 -6.77
C GLY A 328 2.96 -5.67 -5.61
N GLY A 329 1.64 -5.80 -5.73
CA GLY A 329 0.68 -5.44 -4.68
C GLY A 329 -0.35 -4.41 -5.12
N LEU A 330 -1.30 -4.14 -4.23
CA LEU A 330 -2.51 -3.36 -4.51
C LEU A 330 -2.21 -1.94 -5.01
N VAL A 331 -1.11 -1.33 -4.54
CA VAL A 331 -0.75 0.06 -4.86
C VAL A 331 -0.68 0.31 -6.37
N PHE A 332 -0.20 -0.65 -7.17
CA PHE A 332 -0.04 -0.50 -8.62
C PHE A 332 -1.37 -0.62 -9.38
N SER A 333 -2.35 -1.31 -8.80
CA SER A 333 -3.71 -1.39 -9.34
C SER A 333 -4.54 -0.16 -8.98
N MET A 334 -4.29 0.45 -7.82
CA MET A 334 -4.99 1.65 -7.38
C MET A 334 -4.42 2.93 -8.00
N PHE A 335 -3.10 3.03 -8.14
CA PHE A 335 -2.40 4.24 -8.53
C PHE A 335 -1.38 3.95 -9.64
N ALA A 336 -1.74 4.24 -10.89
CA ALA A 336 -0.89 3.98 -12.06
C ALA A 336 0.47 4.69 -11.97
N GLU A 337 0.51 5.86 -11.32
CA GLU A 337 1.70 6.68 -11.12
C GLU A 337 2.72 6.04 -10.16
N ALA A 338 2.31 5.06 -9.35
CA ALA A 338 3.20 4.36 -8.42
C ALA A 338 4.32 3.62 -9.17
N ALA A 339 4.05 3.08 -10.35
CA ALA A 339 5.05 2.34 -11.13
C ALA A 339 6.20 3.24 -11.59
N ALA A 340 5.91 4.48 -11.98
CA ALA A 340 6.91 5.45 -12.42
C ALA A 340 7.90 5.83 -11.30
N CYS A 341 7.54 5.60 -10.04
CA CYS A 341 8.36 5.89 -8.87
C CYS A 341 9.49 4.87 -8.64
N LEU A 342 9.45 3.71 -9.30
CA LEU A 342 10.39 2.59 -9.10
C LEU A 342 11.13 2.22 -10.40
N PRO A 343 11.94 3.13 -10.97
CA PRO A 343 12.63 2.87 -12.23
C PRO A 343 13.57 1.66 -12.13
N GLY A 344 13.39 0.72 -13.06
CA GLY A 344 14.18 -0.50 -13.16
C GLY A 344 13.90 -1.54 -12.08
N ALA A 345 12.72 -1.50 -11.46
CA ALA A 345 12.13 -2.66 -10.80
C ALA A 345 11.31 -3.48 -11.81
N LEU A 346 11.24 -4.81 -11.64
CA LEU A 346 10.24 -5.61 -12.35
C LEU A 346 8.93 -5.54 -11.56
N ILE A 347 8.01 -4.70 -12.03
CA ILE A 347 6.68 -4.56 -11.45
C ILE A 347 5.75 -5.56 -12.12
N VAL A 348 4.98 -6.31 -11.34
CA VAL A 348 3.99 -7.26 -11.83
C VAL A 348 2.59 -6.91 -11.32
N SER A 349 1.60 -7.07 -12.19
CA SER A 349 0.19 -6.75 -11.86
C SER A 349 -0.58 -7.92 -11.25
N ASP A 350 -0.09 -9.15 -11.43
CA ASP A 350 -0.73 -10.34 -10.91
C ASP A 350 0.27 -11.48 -10.63
N LEU A 351 -0.27 -12.52 -10.00
CA LEU A 351 0.49 -13.68 -9.55
C LEU A 351 0.96 -14.58 -10.70
N GLU A 352 0.23 -14.66 -11.80
CA GLU A 352 0.62 -15.47 -12.95
C GLU A 352 1.80 -14.83 -13.69
N GLU A 353 1.79 -13.51 -13.84
CA GLU A 353 2.92 -12.74 -14.33
C GLU A 353 4.14 -12.92 -13.43
N ALA A 354 3.97 -12.79 -12.11
CA ALA A 354 5.02 -13.02 -11.12
C ALA A 354 5.71 -14.38 -11.31
N ILE A 355 4.90 -15.44 -11.45
CA ILE A 355 5.37 -16.83 -11.62
C ILE A 355 6.09 -16.99 -12.97
N LYS A 356 5.51 -16.48 -14.05
CA LYS A 356 6.11 -16.53 -15.39
C LYS A 356 7.47 -15.84 -15.44
N GLN A 357 7.60 -14.70 -14.78
CA GLN A 357 8.88 -13.98 -14.70
C GLN A 357 9.89 -14.77 -13.86
N ALA A 358 9.51 -15.22 -12.67
CA ALA A 358 10.40 -15.97 -11.79
C ALA A 358 10.95 -17.25 -12.44
N ARG A 359 10.12 -18.00 -13.18
CA ARG A 359 10.54 -19.22 -13.88
C ARG A 359 11.70 -19.00 -14.85
N ARG A 360 11.89 -17.78 -15.38
CA ARG A 360 13.05 -17.42 -16.22
C ARG A 360 14.36 -17.38 -15.43
N TRP A 361 14.28 -17.26 -14.11
CA TRP A 361 15.40 -17.25 -13.19
C TRP A 361 15.61 -18.58 -12.48
N ALA A 362 14.79 -19.60 -12.77
CA ALA A 362 14.91 -20.91 -12.14
C ALA A 362 16.29 -21.54 -12.40
N VAL A 363 16.67 -22.49 -11.54
CA VAL A 363 17.80 -23.38 -11.82
C VAL A 363 17.42 -24.27 -13.01
N GLY A 364 18.34 -24.40 -13.98
CA GLY A 364 18.16 -25.21 -15.19
C GLY A 364 18.11 -26.70 -14.90
#